data_AF-A0A1G1K4P1-F1
#
_entry.id   AF-A0A1G1K4P1-F1
#
_cell.length_a   1.000
_cell.length_b   1.000
_cell.length_c   1.000
_cell.angle_alpha   90.00
_cell.angle_beta   90.00
_cell.angle_gamma   90.00
#
_symmetry.space_group_name_H-M   'P 1'
#
loop_
_entity.id
_entity.type
_entity.pdbx_description
1 polymer ?
#
loop_
_entity_poly.entity_id
_entity_poly.type
_entity_poly.pdbx_seq_one_letter_code
_entity_poly.pdbx_strand_id
1 'polypeptide(L)' 'MLRATNPTRFWVRKRTSHHPVKLTALTYLREALLDGRYEECAFAIEVAKEFGAQEFEVQNLLEDPRRKP' A
#
# COMPACT_ATOMS: atom_id res chain seq x y z
N MET A 1 0.91 -15.33 46.16
CA MET A 1 0.28 -15.60 44.85
C MET A 1 0.07 -14.26 44.14
N LEU A 2 0.95 -13.89 43.21
CA LEU A 2 0.87 -12.63 42.47
C LEU A 2 0.09 -12.86 41.17
N ARG A 3 -1.05 -12.18 40.99
CA ARG A 3 -1.80 -12.14 39.72
C ARG A 3 -1.29 -10.96 38.90
N ALA A 4 -0.56 -11.24 37.83
CA ALA A 4 -0.22 -10.26 36.81
C ALA A 4 -1.49 -9.94 36.00
N THR A 5 -1.96 -8.69 36.09
CA THR A 5 -3.00 -8.14 35.22
C THR A 5 -2.36 -7.78 33.88
N ASN A 6 -2.79 -8.46 32.82
CA ASN A 6 -2.31 -8.24 31.46
C ASN A 6 -3.23 -7.22 30.75
N PRO A 7 -2.78 -5.98 30.46
CA PRO A 7 -3.60 -5.05 29.71
C PRO A 7 -3.45 -5.37 28.21
N THR A 8 -4.39 -6.14 27.66
CA THR A 8 -4.49 -6.34 26.22
C THR A 8 -4.81 -5.01 25.54
N ARG A 9 -3.76 -4.31 25.07
CA ARG A 9 -3.88 -3.18 24.14
C ARG A 9 -4.48 -3.70 22.83
N PHE A 10 -5.80 -3.63 22.72
CA PHE A 10 -6.48 -3.75 21.43
C PHE A 10 -6.18 -2.49 20.62
N TRP A 11 -5.19 -2.57 19.75
CA TRP A 11 -4.94 -1.56 18.73
C TRP A 11 -6.11 -1.58 17.76
N VAL A 12 -7.01 -0.60 17.89
CA VAL A 12 -8.07 -0.34 16.91
C VAL A 12 -7.37 0.04 15.61
N ARG A 13 -7.22 -0.92 14.68
CA ARG A 13 -6.81 -0.65 13.30
C ARG A 13 -7.79 0.37 12.73
N LYS A 14 -7.32 1.61 12.57
CA LYS A 14 -8.02 2.67 11.84
C LYS A 14 -8.39 2.08 10.48
N ARG A 15 -9.69 1.87 10.21
CA ARG A 15 -10.16 1.46 8.89
C ARG A 15 -9.81 2.61 7.95
N THR A 16 -8.74 2.44 7.16
CA THR A 16 -8.46 3.33 6.04
C THR A 16 -9.69 3.28 5.15
N SER A 17 -10.27 4.44 4.83
CA SER A 17 -11.35 4.51 3.85
C SER A 17 -10.81 3.90 2.55
N HIS A 18 -11.33 2.74 2.17
CA HIS A 18 -10.89 2.05 0.97
C HIS A 18 -11.46 2.81 -0.23
N HIS A 19 -10.72 3.79 -0.73
CA HIS A 19 -11.09 4.46 -1.97
C HIS A 19 -10.88 3.46 -3.13
N PRO A 20 -11.92 3.07 -3.88
CA PRO A 20 -11.78 2.05 -4.92
C PRO A 20 -10.75 2.46 -5.97
N VAL A 21 -10.72 3.74 -6.35
CA VAL A 21 -9.73 4.26 -7.32
C VAL A 21 -8.30 4.15 -6.80
N LYS A 22 -8.07 4.34 -5.49
CA LYS A 22 -6.74 4.17 -4.89
C LYS A 22 -6.26 2.74 -5.02
N LEU A 23 -7.14 1.78 -4.70
CA LEU A 23 -6.83 0.36 -4.82
C LEU A 23 -6.56 -0.04 -6.27
N THR A 24 -7.37 0.44 -7.20
CA THR A 24 -7.18 0.20 -8.63
C THR A 24 -5.85 0.79 -9.11
N ALA A 25 -5.53 2.03 -8.75
CA ALA A 25 -4.28 2.68 -9.15
C ALA A 25 -3.04 1.97 -8.59
N LEU A 26 -3.06 1.56 -7.32
CA LEU A 26 -1.96 0.78 -6.72
C LEU A 26 -1.83 -0.62 -7.33
N THR A 27 -2.95 -1.25 -7.69
CA THR A 27 -2.93 -2.56 -8.36
C THR A 27 -2.33 -2.45 -9.76
N TYR A 28 -2.77 -1.45 -10.51
CA TYR A 28 -2.25 -1.15 -11.84
C TYR A 28 -0.76 -0.79 -11.80
N LEU A 29 -0.33 0.02 -10.82
CA LEU A 29 1.08 0.32 -10.59
C LEU A 29 1.90 -0.96 -10.34
N ARG A 30 1.38 -1.91 -9.54
CA ARG A 30 2.05 -3.20 -9.32
C ARG A 30 2.25 -3.95 -10.62
N GLU A 31 1.21 -4.02 -11.45
CA GLU A 31 1.27 -4.74 -12.73
C GLU A 31 2.23 -4.07 -13.71
N ALA A 32 2.17 -2.74 -13.83
CA ALA A 32 3.10 -1.97 -14.66
C ALA A 32 4.56 -2.17 -14.22
N LEU A 33 4.84 -2.19 -12.91
CA LEU A 33 6.18 -2.45 -12.37
C LEU A 33 6.67 -3.89 -12.64
N LEU A 34 5.78 -4.88 -12.62
CA LEU A 34 6.12 -6.28 -12.91
C LEU A 34 6.36 -6.51 -14.41
N ASP A 35 5.62 -5.78 -15.25
CA ASP A 35 5.72 -5.88 -16.72
C ASP A 35 6.78 -4.93 -17.31
N GLY A 36 7.44 -4.11 -16.49
CA GLY A 36 8.47 -3.17 -16.92
C GLY A 36 7.95 -1.94 -17.67
N ARG A 37 6.65 -1.62 -17.57
CA ARG A 37 6.00 -0.44 -18.18
C ARG A 37 6.19 0.79 -17.30
N TYR A 38 7.42 1.31 -17.21
CA TYR A 38 7.76 2.41 -16.31
C TYR A 38 7.11 3.74 -16.69
N GLU A 39 6.81 3.94 -17.96
CA GLU A 39 6.08 5.08 -18.51
C GLU A 39 4.67 5.21 -17.92
N GLU A 40 4.03 4.09 -17.58
CA GLU A 40 2.69 4.06 -16.97
C GLU A 40 2.73 4.28 -15.45
N CYS A 41 3.88 4.02 -14.82
CA CYS A 41 4.01 4.06 -13.36
C CYS A 41 3.82 5.47 -12.79
N ALA A 42 4.31 6.51 -13.50
CA ALA A 42 4.16 7.90 -13.05
C ALA A 42 2.68 8.30 -12.93
N PHE A 43 1.89 8.01 -13.96
CA PHE A 43 0.46 8.25 -13.98
C PHE A 43 -0.27 7.49 -12.87
N ALA A 44 0.06 6.19 -12.69
CA ALA A 44 -0.54 5.37 -11.66
C ALA A 44 -0.26 5.90 -10.23
N ILE A 45 0.97 6.38 -9.98
CA ILE A 45 1.36 6.99 -8.72
C ILE A 45 0.59 8.28 -8.46
N GLU A 46 0.47 9.16 -9.47
CA GLU A 46 -0.24 10.43 -9.36
C GLU A 46 -1.72 10.20 -8.98
N VAL A 47 -2.41 9.32 -9.72
CA VAL A 47 -3.80 8.94 -9.42
C VAL A 47 -3.89 8.34 -8.02
N ALA A 48 -3.01 7.41 -7.65
CA ALA A 48 -3.04 6.81 -6.32
C ALA A 48 -2.92 7.88 -5.22
N LYS A 49 -2.00 8.84 -5.37
CA LYS A 49 -1.78 9.94 -4.41
C LYS A 49 -2.98 10.88 -4.33
N GLU A 50 -3.62 11.21 -5.45
CA GLU A 50 -4.85 12.01 -5.50
C GLU A 50 -5.98 11.40 -4.66
N PHE A 51 -6.06 10.06 -4.65
CA PHE A 51 -7.04 9.31 -3.85
C PHE A 51 -6.51 8.84 -2.48
N GLY A 52 -5.43 9.47 -1.99
CA GLY A 52 -4.94 9.31 -0.61
C GLY A 52 -3.97 8.16 -0.38
N ALA A 53 -3.34 7.63 -1.42
CA ALA A 53 -2.24 6.68 -1.26
C ALA A 53 -1.08 7.35 -0.52
N GLN A 54 -0.52 6.61 0.43
CA GLN A 54 0.63 7.05 1.20
C GLN A 54 1.93 6.64 0.51
N GLU A 55 3.01 7.38 0.73
CA GLU A 55 4.32 7.07 0.13
C GLU A 55 4.78 5.63 0.45
N PHE A 56 4.52 5.13 1.67
CA PHE A 56 4.88 3.76 2.03
C PHE A 56 4.11 2.71 1.22
N GLU A 57 2.89 2.99 0.77
CA GLU A 57 2.12 2.07 -0.06
C GLU A 57 2.76 1.94 -1.45
N VAL A 58 3.29 3.05 -1.99
CA VAL A 58 4.04 3.06 -3.25
C VAL A 58 5.41 2.40 -3.08
N GLN A 59 6.14 2.73 -2.01
CA GLN A 59 7.46 2.17 -1.73
C GLN A 59 7.41 0.64 -1.57
N ASN A 60 6.40 0.11 -0.89
CA ASN A 60 6.21 -1.34 -0.74
C ASN A 60 6.05 -2.06 -2.09
N LEU A 61 5.51 -1.39 -3.11
CA LEU A 61 5.40 -1.97 -4.46
C LEU A 61 6.75 -1.98 -5.19
N LEU A 62 7.62 -1.02 -4.90
CA LEU A 62 8.98 -0.99 -5.45
C LEU A 62 9.86 -2.08 -4.83
N GLU A 63 9.59 -2.49 -3.60
CA GLU A 63 10.33 -3.55 -2.91
C GLU A 63 9.74 -4.95 -3.17
N ASP A 64 8.78 -5.09 -4.09
CA ASP A 64 8.15 -6.37 -4.39
C ASP A 64 9.20 -7.36 -4.98
N PRO A 65 9.45 -8.52 -4.32
CA PRO A 65 10.45 -9.50 -4.75
C PRO A 65 10.12 -10.18 -6.09
N ARG A 66 8.91 -9.99 -6.62
CA ARG A 66 8.51 -10.48 -7.93
C ARG A 66 9.01 -9.59 -9.06
N ARG A 67 9.47 -8.37 -8.76
CA ARG A 67 10.12 -7.51 -9.76
C ARG A 67 11.39 -8.18 -10.24
N LYS A 68 11.56 -8.21 -11.56
CA LYS A 68 12.81 -8.61 -12.20
C LYS A 68 13.61 -7.32 -12.43
N PRO A 69 14.80 -7.16 -11.82
CA PRO A 69 15.64 -5.98 -12.00
C PRO A 69 16.14 -5.84 -13.43
#